data_AF-A0AA37SUN3-F1
#
_entry.id   AF-A0AA37SUN3-F1
#
_cell.length_a   1.000
_cell.length_b   1.000
_cell.length_c   1.000
_cell.angle_alpha   90.00
_cell.angle_beta   90.00
_cell.angle_gamma   90.00
#
_symmetry.space_group_name_H-M   'P 1'
#
loop_
_entity.id
_entity.type
_entity.pdbx_description
1 polymer ?
#
loop_
_entity_poly.entity_id
_entity_poly.type
_entity_poly.pdbx_seq_one_letter_code
_entity_poly.pdbx_strand_id
1 'polypeptide(L)'
;MLKSGKPNSQELIYEMVMLIREELHHFYHVLEMMETYGIEYENINSSRYAKGLLRHVKTHEPDALIDKLICGAYIEARSCERFAKIAPHLDKELGDFYVSLLRSEARHYQDYLQLAKEIAGTDISERVAFFGTIEADLIESPDEDFKFHSGQPNSNTNI
;
A
#
# COMPACT_ATOMS: atom_id res chain seq x y z
N MET A 1 -34.38 14.20 15.69
CA MET A 1 -34.72 13.72 14.33
C MET A 1 -33.53 12.91 13.84
N LEU A 2 -33.76 11.67 13.41
CA LEU A 2 -32.72 10.62 13.24
C LEU A 2 -31.64 11.00 12.21
N LYS A 3 -30.37 10.79 12.60
CA LYS A 3 -29.16 10.88 11.76
C LYS A 3 -29.24 9.84 10.63
N SER A 4 -29.10 10.28 9.38
CA SER A 4 -28.90 9.38 8.24
C SER A 4 -27.39 9.12 8.08
N GLY A 5 -26.96 7.92 8.47
CA GLY A 5 -25.57 7.47 8.45
C GLY A 5 -25.06 7.11 7.06
N LYS A 6 -24.71 8.12 6.25
CA LYS A 6 -23.72 7.97 5.18
C LYS A 6 -22.51 8.84 5.57
N PRO A 7 -21.27 8.36 5.47
CA PRO A 7 -20.12 9.26 5.52
C PRO A 7 -20.35 10.34 4.47
N ASN A 8 -20.15 11.60 4.85
CA ASN A 8 -20.33 12.71 3.92
C ASN A 8 -19.30 12.51 2.80
N SER A 9 -19.73 12.41 1.55
CA SER A 9 -18.82 12.20 0.40
C SER A 9 -17.68 13.22 0.37
N GLN A 10 -17.89 14.39 0.96
CA GLN A 10 -16.91 15.45 1.10
C GLN A 10 -15.78 15.15 2.11
N GLU A 11 -16.09 14.39 3.18
CA GLU A 11 -15.12 13.96 4.20
C GLU A 11 -14.18 12.89 3.62
N LEU A 12 -14.74 11.89 2.93
CA LEU A 12 -13.97 10.89 2.17
C LEU A 12 -13.02 11.54 1.15
N ILE A 13 -13.52 12.52 0.38
CA ILE A 13 -12.68 13.25 -0.59
C ILE A 13 -11.54 13.99 0.13
N TYR A 14 -11.82 14.60 1.28
CA TYR A 14 -10.81 15.32 2.04
C TYR A 14 -9.72 14.39 2.55
N GLU A 15 -10.08 13.23 3.10
CA GLU A 15 -9.10 12.22 3.56
C GLU A 15 -8.24 11.69 2.40
N MET A 16 -8.85 11.35 1.25
CA MET A 16 -8.11 10.92 0.06
C MET A 16 -7.14 12.00 -0.44
N VAL A 17 -7.54 13.27 -0.41
CA VAL A 17 -6.65 14.38 -0.80
C VAL A 17 -5.47 14.51 0.16
N MET A 18 -5.69 14.34 1.46
CA MET A 18 -4.60 14.38 2.44
C MET A 18 -3.62 13.22 2.24
N LEU A 19 -4.11 12.00 2.00
CA LEU A 19 -3.28 10.84 1.65
C LEU A 19 -2.43 11.11 0.41
N ILE A 20 -3.04 11.58 -0.69
CA ILE A 20 -2.30 11.88 -1.93
C ILE A 20 -1.19 12.92 -1.71
N ARG A 21 -1.43 13.93 -0.87
CA ARG A 21 -0.41 14.95 -0.56
C ARG A 21 0.76 14.36 0.21
N GLU A 22 0.49 13.46 1.15
CA GLU A 22 1.52 12.77 1.92
C GLU A 22 2.34 11.82 1.03
N GLU A 23 1.68 11.06 0.16
CA GLU A 23 2.37 10.17 -0.79
C GLU A 23 3.24 10.92 -1.81
N LEU A 24 2.77 12.06 -2.31
CA LEU A 24 3.59 12.91 -3.16
C LEU A 24 4.81 13.44 -2.40
N HIS A 25 4.67 13.75 -1.11
CA HIS A 25 5.80 14.18 -0.29
C HIS A 25 6.82 13.05 -0.07
N HIS A 26 6.37 11.81 0.19
CA HIS A 26 7.24 10.64 0.23
C HIS A 26 8.00 10.44 -1.09
N PHE A 27 7.29 10.57 -2.23
CA PHE A 27 7.91 10.46 -3.54
C PHE A 27 9.02 11.48 -3.76
N TYR A 28 8.82 12.74 -3.38
CA TYR A 28 9.88 13.75 -3.45
C TYR A 28 11.10 13.40 -2.59
N HIS A 29 10.89 12.92 -1.36
CA HIS A 29 12.01 12.50 -0.52
C HIS A 29 12.77 11.30 -1.10
N VAL A 30 12.09 10.36 -1.76
CA VAL A 30 12.76 9.27 -2.48
C VAL A 30 13.65 9.83 -3.60
N LEU A 31 13.22 10.86 -4.34
CA LEU A 31 14.05 11.51 -5.37
C LEU A 31 15.30 12.18 -4.77
N GLU A 32 15.16 12.86 -3.63
CA GLU A 32 16.30 13.46 -2.91
C GLU A 32 17.29 12.37 -2.44
N MET A 33 16.77 11.26 -1.92
CA MET A 33 17.60 10.11 -1.55
C MET A 33 18.30 9.49 -2.77
N MET A 34 17.63 9.37 -3.91
CA MET A 34 18.26 8.89 -5.15
C MET A 34 19.42 9.79 -5.59
N GLU A 35 19.25 11.11 -5.52
CA GLU A 35 20.31 12.08 -5.82
C GLU A 35 21.51 11.93 -4.87
N THR A 36 21.25 11.86 -3.56
CA THR A 36 22.31 11.66 -2.54
C THR A 36 23.14 10.40 -2.78
N TYR A 37 22.51 9.32 -3.25
CA TYR A 37 23.17 8.03 -3.52
C TYR A 37 23.70 7.91 -4.96
N GLY A 38 23.55 8.95 -5.80
CA GLY A 38 23.99 8.93 -7.19
C GLY A 38 23.24 7.94 -8.07
N ILE A 39 21.97 7.67 -7.75
CA ILE A 39 21.09 6.76 -8.50
C ILE A 39 20.28 7.59 -9.49
N GLU A 40 20.42 7.29 -10.79
CA GLU A 40 19.63 7.94 -11.83
C GLU A 40 18.16 7.47 -11.78
N TYR A 41 17.25 8.40 -12.07
CA TYR A 41 15.83 8.07 -12.18
C TYR A 41 15.56 7.35 -13.50
N GLU A 42 15.07 6.12 -13.41
CA GLU A 42 14.66 5.31 -14.56
C GLU A 42 13.19 4.91 -14.47
N ASN A 43 12.57 4.73 -15.63
CA ASN A 43 11.22 4.18 -15.68
C ASN A 43 11.28 2.66 -15.51
N ILE A 44 10.92 2.19 -14.32
CA ILE A 44 10.82 0.77 -14.01
C ILE A 44 9.37 0.28 -14.15
N ASN A 45 9.20 -0.94 -14.66
CA ASN A 45 7.88 -1.57 -14.69
C ASN A 45 7.38 -1.85 -13.26
N SER A 46 6.07 -1.69 -13.06
CA SER A 46 5.39 -2.05 -11.82
C SER A 46 5.47 -3.56 -11.56
N SER A 47 5.61 -3.95 -10.29
CA SER A 47 5.54 -5.36 -9.89
C SER A 47 4.16 -5.99 -10.16
N ARG A 48 4.09 -7.33 -10.12
CA ARG A 48 2.81 -8.04 -10.24
C ARG A 48 1.87 -7.86 -9.04
N TYR A 49 2.36 -7.35 -7.91
CA TYR A 49 1.66 -7.36 -6.61
C TYR A 49 0.33 -6.59 -6.63
N ALA A 50 0.36 -5.28 -6.85
CA ALA A 50 -0.85 -4.46 -6.85
C ALA A 50 -1.84 -4.90 -7.93
N LYS A 51 -1.34 -5.21 -9.14
CA LYS A 51 -2.16 -5.76 -10.23
C LYS A 51 -2.78 -7.11 -9.86
N GLY A 52 -2.06 -7.95 -9.10
CA GLY A 52 -2.52 -9.22 -8.58
C GLY A 52 -3.72 -9.06 -7.67
N LEU A 53 -3.64 -8.16 -6.67
CA LEU A 53 -4.75 -7.83 -5.78
C LEU A 53 -5.95 -7.28 -6.57
N LEU A 54 -5.72 -6.28 -7.44
CA LEU A 54 -6.78 -5.59 -8.17
C LEU A 54 -7.58 -6.49 -9.13
N ARG A 55 -7.05 -7.66 -9.53
CA ARG A 55 -7.79 -8.65 -10.35
C ARG A 55 -9.01 -9.22 -9.64
N HIS A 56 -9.04 -9.19 -8.31
CA HIS A 56 -10.12 -9.77 -7.52
C HIS A 56 -11.14 -8.74 -7.05
N VAL A 57 -10.95 -7.47 -7.41
CA VAL A 57 -11.89 -6.38 -7.13
C VAL A 57 -13.20 -6.61 -7.89
N LYS A 58 -14.33 -6.43 -7.18
CA LYS A 58 -15.66 -6.47 -7.77
C LYS A 58 -15.83 -5.36 -8.82
N THR A 59 -16.77 -5.56 -9.75
CA THR A 59 -16.94 -4.69 -10.93
C THR A 59 -17.95 -3.55 -10.74
N HIS A 60 -18.78 -3.60 -9.69
CA HIS A 60 -19.89 -2.68 -9.48
C HIS A 60 -19.73 -1.93 -8.15
N GLU A 61 -20.18 -0.68 -8.14
CA GLU A 61 -20.15 0.17 -6.95
C GLU A 61 -21.33 -0.13 -6.01
N PRO A 62 -21.18 0.08 -4.68
CA PRO A 62 -20.00 0.60 -3.97
C PRO A 62 -18.94 -0.46 -3.65
N ASP A 63 -19.23 -1.70 -3.99
CA ASP A 63 -18.44 -2.89 -3.70
C ASP A 63 -17.02 -2.84 -4.30
N ALA A 64 -16.89 -2.28 -5.50
CA ALA A 64 -15.60 -2.07 -6.16
C ALA A 64 -14.71 -1.08 -5.39
N LEU A 65 -15.28 0.02 -4.88
CA LEU A 65 -14.55 0.97 -4.05
C LEU A 65 -14.10 0.36 -2.72
N ILE A 66 -14.98 -0.38 -2.05
CA ILE A 66 -14.65 -1.08 -0.79
C ILE A 66 -13.45 -2.02 -1.01
N ASP A 67 -13.48 -2.82 -2.08
CA ASP A 67 -12.38 -3.72 -2.42
C ASP A 67 -11.07 -2.99 -2.71
N LYS A 68 -11.11 -1.87 -3.43
CA LYS A 68 -9.93 -1.05 -3.72
C LYS A 68 -9.32 -0.47 -2.44
N LEU A 69 -10.15 -0.05 -1.49
CA LEU A 69 -9.68 0.45 -0.19
C LEU A 69 -9.04 -0.67 0.64
N ILE A 70 -9.62 -1.88 0.63
CA ILE A 70 -9.00 -3.05 1.27
C ILE A 70 -7.65 -3.40 0.60
N CYS A 71 -7.57 -3.34 -0.73
CA CYS A 71 -6.30 -3.53 -1.44
C CYS A 71 -5.27 -2.47 -1.04
N GLY A 72 -5.68 -1.20 -0.95
CA GLY A 72 -4.85 -0.10 -0.47
C GLY A 72 -4.30 -0.39 0.92
N ALA A 73 -5.16 -0.78 1.87
CA ALA A 73 -4.73 -1.15 3.21
C ALA A 73 -3.67 -2.26 3.24
N TYR A 74 -3.80 -3.28 2.39
CA TYR A 74 -2.79 -4.34 2.28
C TYR A 74 -1.46 -3.85 1.68
N ILE A 75 -1.50 -2.94 0.72
CA ILE A 75 -0.30 -2.32 0.14
C ILE A 75 0.46 -1.55 1.22
N GLU A 76 -0.22 -0.64 1.93
CA GLU A 76 0.36 0.16 3.03
C GLU A 76 0.88 -0.71 4.17
N ALA A 77 0.10 -1.72 4.59
CA ALA A 77 0.50 -2.62 5.66
C ALA A 77 1.76 -3.44 5.29
N ARG A 78 1.86 -3.90 4.03
CA ARG A 78 3.05 -4.61 3.54
C ARG A 78 4.24 -3.68 3.40
N SER A 79 4.04 -2.46 2.92
CA SER A 79 5.09 -1.44 2.85
C SER A 79 5.67 -1.17 4.23
N CYS A 80 4.82 -0.94 5.23
CA CYS A 80 5.22 -0.77 6.63
C CYS A 80 6.04 -1.96 7.15
N GLU A 81 5.57 -3.20 6.92
CA GLU A 81 6.27 -4.39 7.37
C GLU A 81 7.64 -4.56 6.68
N ARG A 82 7.74 -4.31 5.37
CA ARG A 82 9.01 -4.38 4.63
C ARG A 82 9.99 -3.29 5.05
N PHE A 83 9.55 -2.03 5.18
CA PHE A 83 10.40 -0.96 5.69
C PHE A 83 11.00 -1.34 7.05
N ALA A 84 10.19 -1.93 7.96
CA ALA A 84 10.64 -2.29 9.30
C ALA A 84 11.65 -3.45 9.28
N LYS A 85 11.49 -4.38 8.32
CA LYS A 85 12.41 -5.50 8.14
C LYS A 85 13.71 -5.10 7.46
N ILE A 86 13.67 -4.16 6.52
CA ILE A 86 14.83 -3.78 5.72
C ILE A 86 15.68 -2.73 6.45
N ALA A 87 15.07 -1.74 7.11
CA ALA A 87 15.78 -0.61 7.72
C ALA A 87 16.99 -0.98 8.61
N PRO A 88 16.94 -2.04 9.45
CA PRO A 88 18.09 -2.45 10.27
C PRO A 88 19.31 -2.96 9.49
N HIS A 89 19.15 -3.25 8.20
CA HIS A 89 20.21 -3.75 7.32
C HIS A 89 20.80 -2.66 6.41
N LEU A 90 20.30 -1.43 6.49
CA LEU A 90 20.76 -0.30 5.69
C LEU A 90 21.82 0.51 6.44
N ASP A 91 22.52 1.38 5.71
CA ASP A 91 23.31 2.41 6.36
C ASP A 91 22.40 3.36 7.15
N LYS A 92 23.00 4.19 8.02
CA LYS A 92 22.26 5.02 8.96
C LYS A 92 21.29 5.99 8.27
N GLU A 93 21.70 6.61 7.17
CA GLU A 93 20.91 7.66 6.52
C GLU A 93 19.67 7.05 5.85
N LEU A 94 19.85 6.01 5.05
CA LEU A 94 18.73 5.30 4.42
C LEU A 94 17.85 4.54 5.42
N GLY A 95 18.46 3.97 6.46
CA GLY A 95 17.74 3.32 7.56
C GLY A 95 16.84 4.29 8.32
N ASP A 96 17.35 5.47 8.68
CA ASP A 96 16.56 6.53 9.33
C ASP A 96 15.42 7.01 8.42
N PHE A 97 15.68 7.16 7.11
CA PHE A 97 14.65 7.48 6.13
C PHE A 97 13.55 6.41 6.08
N TYR A 98 13.89 5.12 5.97
CA TYR A 98 12.90 4.04 5.94
C TYR A 98 12.10 3.96 7.24
N VAL A 99 12.74 4.19 8.39
CA VAL A 99 12.04 4.27 9.69
C VAL A 99 11.09 5.46 9.74
N SER A 100 11.43 6.59 9.09
CA SER A 100 10.56 7.75 9.04
C SER A 100 9.24 7.48 8.31
N LEU A 101 9.28 6.64 7.26
CA LEU A 101 8.11 6.23 6.48
C LEU A 101 7.18 5.28 7.27
N LEU A 102 7.70 4.46 8.19
CA LEU A 102 6.88 3.50 8.95
C LEU A 102 5.65 4.12 9.62
N ARG A 103 5.78 5.34 10.14
CA ARG A 103 4.70 6.00 10.88
C ARG A 103 3.58 6.50 9.98
N SER A 104 3.88 6.90 8.74
CA SER A 104 2.86 7.31 7.78
C SER A 104 2.13 6.08 7.25
N GLU A 105 2.85 5.07 6.80
CA GLU A 105 2.30 3.79 6.30
C GLU A 105 1.39 3.10 7.33
N ALA A 106 1.79 3.11 8.62
CA ALA A 106 0.99 2.56 9.70
C ALA A 106 -0.35 3.30 9.92
N ARG A 107 -0.40 4.61 9.64
CA ARG A 107 -1.66 5.37 9.66
C ARG A 107 -2.47 5.10 8.40
N HIS A 108 -1.81 5.11 7.24
CA HIS A 108 -2.47 4.94 5.95
C HIS A 108 -3.24 3.62 5.83
N TYR A 109 -2.67 2.50 6.28
CA TYR A 109 -3.44 1.24 6.25
C TYR A 109 -4.69 1.29 7.14
N GLN A 110 -4.63 2.00 8.27
CA GLN A 110 -5.76 2.15 9.18
C GLN A 110 -6.83 3.04 8.56
N ASP A 111 -6.42 4.15 7.94
CA ASP A 111 -7.30 5.08 7.24
C ASP A 111 -8.03 4.37 6.09
N TYR A 112 -7.33 3.58 5.28
CA TYR A 112 -7.93 2.77 4.22
C TYR A 112 -8.98 1.77 4.74
N LEU A 113 -8.67 1.03 5.82
CA LEU A 113 -9.63 0.08 6.41
C LEU A 113 -10.82 0.79 7.05
N GLN A 114 -10.61 1.95 7.66
CA GLN A 114 -11.67 2.73 8.27
C GLN A 114 -12.64 3.24 7.19
N LEU A 115 -12.11 3.82 6.11
CA LEU A 115 -12.90 4.25 4.96
C LEU A 115 -13.69 3.08 4.34
N ALA A 116 -13.06 1.91 4.20
CA ALA A 116 -13.75 0.72 3.67
C ALA A 116 -14.95 0.33 4.54
N LYS A 117 -14.79 0.34 5.87
CA LYS A 117 -15.87 0.03 6.83
C LYS A 117 -17.01 1.04 6.77
N GLU A 118 -16.68 2.32 6.68
CA GLU A 118 -17.68 3.40 6.63
C GLU A 118 -18.53 3.36 5.36
N ILE A 119 -17.90 3.05 4.22
CA ILE A 119 -18.61 2.93 2.94
C ILE A 119 -19.45 1.65 2.89
N ALA A 120 -18.93 0.54 3.41
CA ALA A 120 -19.66 -0.73 3.44
C ALA A 120 -20.91 -0.65 4.32
N GLY A 121 -20.82 -0.01 5.48
CA GLY A 121 -21.91 0.01 6.48
C GLY A 121 -22.23 -1.37 7.07
N THR A 122 -21.41 -2.37 6.77
CA THR A 122 -21.52 -3.77 7.19
C THR A 122 -20.13 -4.32 7.54
N ASP A 123 -20.08 -5.53 8.10
CA ASP A 123 -18.81 -6.18 8.39
C ASP A 123 -18.06 -6.53 7.08
N ILE A 124 -16.79 -6.14 7.02
CA ILE A 124 -15.89 -6.41 5.89
C ILE A 124 -14.87 -7.50 6.21
N SER A 125 -14.92 -8.12 7.39
CA SER A 125 -13.89 -9.04 7.88
C SER A 125 -13.64 -10.22 6.93
N GLU A 126 -14.70 -10.82 6.37
CA GLU A 126 -14.57 -11.88 5.37
C GLU A 126 -13.84 -11.41 4.12
N ARG A 127 -14.10 -10.17 3.69
CA ARG A 127 -13.48 -9.60 2.49
C ARG A 127 -12.02 -9.25 2.72
N VAL A 128 -11.69 -8.73 3.90
CA VAL A 128 -10.31 -8.52 4.34
C VAL A 128 -9.56 -9.85 4.36
N ALA A 129 -10.10 -10.89 5.00
CA ALA A 129 -9.47 -12.22 5.05
C ALA A 129 -9.25 -12.83 3.65
N PHE A 130 -10.20 -12.65 2.75
CA PHE A 130 -10.07 -13.06 1.35
C PHE A 130 -8.86 -12.40 0.66
N PHE A 131 -8.75 -11.07 0.75
CA PHE A 131 -7.60 -10.36 0.16
C PHE A 131 -6.29 -10.71 0.87
N GLY A 132 -6.30 -10.97 2.18
CA GLY A 132 -5.12 -11.43 2.91
C GLY A 132 -4.56 -12.76 2.43
N THR A 133 -5.43 -13.67 1.99
CA THR A 133 -4.99 -14.95 1.39
C THR A 133 -4.29 -14.73 0.05
N ILE A 134 -4.83 -13.83 -0.78
CA ILE A 134 -4.24 -13.47 -2.09
C ILE A 134 -2.92 -12.73 -1.90
N GLU A 135 -2.89 -11.78 -0.96
CA GLU A 135 -1.71 -11.00 -0.63
C GLU A 135 -0.57 -11.90 -0.17
N ALA A 136 -0.85 -12.85 0.74
CA ALA A 136 0.13 -13.82 1.20
C ALA A 136 0.71 -14.65 0.04
N ASP A 137 -0.15 -15.18 -0.85
CA ASP A 137 0.30 -15.93 -2.03
C ASP A 137 1.20 -15.08 -2.95
N LEU A 138 0.87 -13.80 -3.16
CA LEU A 138 1.69 -12.89 -3.98
C LEU A 138 3.08 -12.64 -3.37
N ILE A 139 3.20 -12.61 -2.05
CA ILE A 139 4.46 -12.38 -1.33
C ILE A 139 5.31 -13.65 -1.22
N GLU A 140 4.67 -14.80 -1.00
CA GLU A 140 5.35 -16.08 -0.78
C GLU A 140 5.72 -16.79 -2.08
N SER A 141 4.94 -16.59 -3.16
CA SER A 141 5.21 -17.27 -4.43
C SER A 141 6.47 -16.73 -5.13
N PRO A 142 7.20 -17.56 -5.90
CA PRO A 142 8.39 -17.14 -6.62
C PRO A 142 8.17 -15.97 -7.58
N ASP A 143 9.17 -15.10 -7.70
CA ASP A 143 9.16 -13.92 -8.58
C ASP A 143 10.52 -13.72 -9.26
N GLU A 144 10.48 -13.42 -10.56
CA GLU A 144 11.67 -13.20 -11.39
C GLU A 144 12.09 -11.72 -11.41
N ASP A 145 11.18 -10.82 -11.02
CA ASP A 145 11.41 -9.37 -11.07
C ASP A 145 11.48 -8.79 -9.64
N PHE A 146 12.69 -8.46 -9.19
CA PHE A 146 12.88 -7.87 -7.87
C PHE A 146 12.32 -6.46 -7.81
N LYS A 147 11.37 -6.25 -6.88
CA LYS A 147 10.68 -4.98 -6.64
C LYS A 147 10.32 -4.86 -5.18
N PHE A 148 9.98 -3.65 -4.73
CA PHE A 148 9.64 -3.41 -3.32
C PHE A 148 8.49 -4.27 -2.80
N HIS A 149 7.57 -4.73 -3.65
CA HIS A 149 6.50 -5.69 -3.29
C HIS A 149 6.59 -7.04 -4.05
N SER A 150 7.73 -7.39 -4.67
CA SER A 150 7.85 -8.68 -5.39
C SER A 150 7.70 -9.88 -4.45
N GLY A 151 7.34 -11.03 -5.01
CA GLY A 151 7.39 -12.31 -4.29
C GLY A 151 8.81 -12.80 -4.00
N GLN A 152 8.97 -14.07 -3.65
CA GLN A 152 10.28 -14.66 -3.33
C GLN A 152 11.20 -14.68 -4.56
N PRO A 153 12.38 -14.04 -4.53
CA PRO A 153 13.35 -14.14 -5.62
C PRO A 153 13.71 -15.60 -5.91
N ASN A 154 13.74 -15.98 -7.19
CA ASN A 154 14.25 -17.27 -7.62
C ASN A 154 15.73 -17.16 -8.02
N SER A 155 16.38 -18.29 -8.32
CA SER A 155 17.80 -18.34 -8.66
C SER A 155 18.19 -17.50 -9.90
N ASN A 156 17.20 -17.08 -10.70
CA ASN A 156 17.39 -16.31 -11.94
C ASN A 156 16.92 -14.84 -11.81
N THR A 157 16.54 -14.38 -10.60
CA THR A 157 16.09 -13.00 -10.42
C THR A 157 17.22 -12.02 -10.72
N ASN A 158 16.94 -11.04 -11.58
CA ASN A 158 17.86 -9.92 -11.82
C ASN A 158 17.80 -8.98 -10.60
N ILE A 159 18.90 -8.90 -9.85
CA ILE A 159 19.12 -7.99 -8.71
C ILE A 159 20.06 -6.87 -9.17
#